data_AF-A0AAW0XBF0-F1
#
_entry.id   AF-A0AAW0XBF0-F1
#
_cell.length_a   1.000
_cell.length_b   1.000
_cell.length_c   1.000
_cell.angle_alpha   90.00
_cell.angle_beta   90.00
_cell.angle_gamma   90.00
#
_symmetry.space_group_name_H-M   'P 1'
#
loop_
_entity.id
_entity.type
_entity.pdbx_description
1 polymer ?
#
loop_
_entity_poly.entity_id
_entity_poly.type
_entity_poly.pdbx_seq_one_letter_code
_entity_poly.pdbx_strand_id
1 'polypeptide(L)'
;YAFGKPKAQSIKISNSSFILQFASARFVNNYFAGKPGQRKSRNADRHLKDFESGSPNTVLDLMDVLPNIDVSDIMEIPNVFECDDQTLPCDHTSRFRTATGWCNNLNFPAFGKSFRANTRLLRPAYDDGLSKPRSMSVTGRPLPSPRLISTNMH
;
A
#
# COMPACT_ATOMS: atom_id res chain seq x y z
N TYR A 1 24.88 16.04 5.53
CA TYR A 1 24.10 15.59 4.36
C TYR A 1 22.66 16.02 4.58
N ALA A 2 22.09 16.79 3.65
CA ALA A 2 21.01 17.72 3.91
C ALA A 2 19.62 17.04 4.00
N PHE A 3 18.95 17.21 5.14
CA PHE A 3 17.49 17.09 5.19
C PHE A 3 16.90 18.35 4.54
N GLY A 4 16.81 18.37 3.21
CA GLY A 4 16.10 19.42 2.49
C GLY A 4 14.64 19.48 2.93
N LYS A 5 14.04 20.67 2.91
CA LYS A 5 12.60 20.82 3.19
C LYS A 5 11.81 19.90 2.23
N PRO A 6 10.79 19.18 2.72
CA PRO A 6 9.97 18.33 1.87
C PRO A 6 9.29 19.17 0.79
N LYS A 7 9.22 18.62 -0.43
CA LYS A 7 8.49 19.26 -1.53
C LYS A 7 7.01 19.41 -1.15
N ALA A 8 6.35 20.47 -1.60
CA ALA A 8 4.93 20.71 -1.31
C ALA A 8 4.04 19.51 -1.71
N GLN A 9 4.37 18.84 -2.81
CA GLN A 9 3.69 17.63 -3.26
C GLN A 9 3.85 16.47 -2.27
N SER A 10 5.04 16.26 -1.71
CA SER A 10 5.27 15.22 -0.69
C SER A 10 4.43 15.47 0.56
N ILE A 11 4.21 16.74 0.93
CA ILE A 11 3.31 17.11 2.03
C ILE A 11 1.85 16.76 1.67
N LYS A 12 1.39 17.08 0.45
CA LYS A 12 0.03 16.70 -0.02
C LYS A 12 -0.19 15.19 -0.02
N ILE A 13 0.80 14.42 -0.48
CA ILE A 13 0.78 12.95 -0.44
C ILE A 13 0.76 12.46 1.00
N SER A 14 1.56 13.06 1.89
CA SER A 14 1.58 12.68 3.31
C SER A 14 0.25 12.94 4.00
N ASN A 15 -0.42 14.06 3.71
CA ASN A 15 -1.72 14.41 4.31
C ASN A 15 -2.81 13.42 3.89
N SER A 16 -2.88 13.08 2.61
CA SER A 16 -3.82 12.07 2.10
C SER A 16 -3.51 10.67 2.65
N SER A 17 -2.23 10.31 2.77
CA SER A 17 -1.80 9.04 3.36
C SER A 17 -2.20 8.91 4.83
N PHE A 18 -2.11 10.00 5.60
CA PHE A 18 -2.55 10.03 6.99
C PHE A 18 -4.06 9.79 7.13
N ILE A 19 -4.87 10.41 6.26
CA ILE A 19 -6.31 10.19 6.22
C ILE A 19 -6.64 8.74 5.89
N LEU A 20 -6.00 8.17 4.87
CA LEU A 20 -6.18 6.76 4.48
C LEU A 20 -5.80 5.81 5.61
N GLN A 21 -4.70 6.09 6.31
CA GLN A 21 -4.27 5.29 7.46
C GLN A 21 -5.31 5.35 8.59
N PHE A 22 -5.81 6.54 8.93
CA PHE A 22 -6.84 6.69 9.96
C PHE A 22 -8.15 6.01 9.57
N ALA A 23 -8.60 6.20 8.32
CA ALA A 23 -9.79 5.56 7.78
C ALA A 23 -9.67 4.03 7.81
N SER A 24 -8.53 3.49 7.37
CA SER A 24 -8.25 2.05 7.40
C SER A 24 -8.23 1.51 8.83
N ALA A 25 -7.54 2.19 9.77
CA ALA A 25 -7.50 1.78 11.16
C ALA A 25 -8.90 1.76 11.79
N ARG A 26 -9.74 2.77 11.49
CA ARG A 26 -11.12 2.82 11.99
C ARG A 26 -11.99 1.73 11.36
N PHE A 27 -11.82 1.45 10.07
CA PHE A 27 -12.52 0.39 9.37
C PHE A 27 -12.18 -0.98 10.00
N VAL A 28 -10.90 -1.27 10.18
CA VAL A 28 -10.37 -2.47 10.85
C VAL A 28 -10.96 -2.60 12.25
N ASN A 29 -10.90 -1.55 13.07
CA ASN A 29 -11.44 -1.57 14.43
C ASN A 29 -12.95 -1.82 14.47
N ASN A 30 -13.73 -1.15 13.60
CA ASN A 30 -15.16 -1.38 13.47
C ASN A 30 -15.48 -2.79 12.96
N TYR A 31 -14.65 -3.33 12.07
CA TYR A 31 -14.82 -4.66 11.51
C TYR A 31 -14.69 -5.74 12.59
N PHE A 32 -13.69 -5.63 13.48
CA PHE A 32 -13.49 -6.54 14.61
C PHE A 32 -14.47 -6.30 15.77
N ALA A 33 -14.90 -5.05 15.99
CA ALA A 33 -15.87 -4.71 17.03
C ALA A 33 -17.32 -5.04 16.64
N GLY A 34 -17.63 -5.18 15.35
CA GLY A 34 -18.97 -5.45 14.85
C GLY A 34 -19.41 -6.88 15.14
N LYS A 35 -20.46 -7.05 15.95
CA LYS A 35 -21.08 -8.36 16.21
C LYS A 35 -21.48 -9.02 14.87
N PRO A 36 -21.12 -10.30 14.64
CA PRO A 36 -21.30 -10.97 13.34
C PRO A 36 -22.76 -11.04 12.83
N GLY A 37 -23.76 -10.83 13.69
CA GLY A 37 -25.19 -10.91 13.34
C GLY A 37 -25.85 -9.67 12.74
N GLN A 38 -25.16 -8.53 12.58
CA GLN A 38 -25.77 -7.29 12.05
C GLN A 38 -25.22 -6.85 10.67
N ARG A 39 -24.40 -7.67 10.02
CA ARG A 39 -23.83 -7.36 8.70
C ARG A 39 -24.90 -7.53 7.61
N LYS A 40 -25.74 -6.51 7.38
CA LYS A 40 -26.57 -6.44 6.17
C LYS A 40 -25.65 -6.15 4.98
N SER A 41 -25.31 -7.19 4.22
CA SER A 41 -24.68 -7.04 2.91
C SER A 41 -25.62 -6.22 2.03
N ARG A 42 -25.25 -4.95 1.80
CA ARG A 42 -25.90 -4.15 0.78
C ARG A 42 -25.35 -4.66 -0.54
N ASN A 43 -26.24 -5.05 -1.46
CA ASN A 43 -25.93 -5.49 -2.80
C ASN A 43 -25.03 -4.47 -3.51
N ALA A 44 -23.71 -4.66 -3.42
CA ALA A 44 -22.74 -4.03 -4.28
C ALA A 44 -22.55 -4.90 -5.53
N ASP A 45 -22.27 -4.26 -6.65
CA ASP A 45 -22.37 -4.80 -8.00
C ASP A 45 -21.72 -6.18 -8.21
N ARG A 46 -22.32 -6.93 -9.15
CA ARG A 46 -22.06 -8.33 -9.48
C ARG A 46 -20.60 -8.65 -9.90
N HIS A 47 -19.74 -7.65 -10.12
CA HIS A 47 -18.35 -7.86 -10.54
C HIS A 47 -17.41 -8.23 -9.37
N LEU A 48 -17.82 -8.05 -8.11
CA LEU A 48 -17.03 -8.42 -6.93
C LEU A 48 -17.39 -9.81 -6.36
N LYS A 49 -18.02 -10.67 -7.17
CA LYS A 49 -18.49 -12.01 -6.74
C LYS A 49 -17.53 -13.16 -7.01
N ASP A 50 -16.46 -12.93 -7.78
CA ASP A 50 -15.50 -13.97 -8.17
C ASP A 50 -14.32 -14.15 -7.19
N PHE A 51 -14.30 -13.41 -6.08
CA PHE A 51 -13.46 -13.74 -4.92
C PHE A 51 -14.31 -14.55 -3.95
N GLU A 52 -14.35 -15.86 -4.16
CA GLU A 52 -15.21 -16.78 -3.43
C GLU A 52 -15.20 -16.59 -1.90
N SER A 53 -16.37 -16.26 -1.37
CA SER A 53 -17.01 -16.94 -0.22
C SER A 53 -16.40 -16.86 1.18
N GLY A 54 -15.35 -16.08 1.43
CA GLY A 54 -14.89 -15.79 2.79
C GLY A 54 -15.21 -14.36 3.19
N SER A 55 -16.17 -14.13 4.08
CA SER A 55 -16.13 -12.89 4.88
C SER A 55 -14.75 -12.89 5.56
N PRO A 56 -13.87 -11.88 5.35
CA PRO A 56 -12.48 -11.96 5.79
C PRO A 56 -12.41 -12.04 7.31
N ASN A 57 -12.30 -13.24 7.90
CA ASN A 57 -12.45 -13.40 9.34
C ASN A 57 -11.22 -12.88 10.12
N THR A 58 -10.11 -12.64 9.40
CA THR A 58 -8.83 -12.25 9.97
C THR A 58 -8.31 -10.94 9.37
N VAL A 59 -7.41 -10.26 10.10
CA VAL A 59 -6.72 -9.04 9.62
C VAL A 59 -6.01 -9.30 8.30
N LEU A 60 -5.44 -10.50 8.14
CA LEU A 60 -4.67 -10.91 6.97
C LEU A 60 -5.53 -10.93 5.70
N ASP A 61 -6.74 -11.50 5.78
CA ASP A 61 -7.66 -11.53 4.63
C ASP A 61 -8.09 -10.11 4.23
N LEU A 62 -8.25 -9.22 5.22
CA LEU A 62 -8.58 -7.82 4.96
C LEU A 62 -7.42 -7.09 4.26
N MET A 63 -6.16 -7.39 4.60
CA MET A 63 -4.99 -6.81 3.92
C MET A 63 -4.85 -7.24 2.46
N ASP A 64 -5.42 -8.39 2.07
CA ASP A 64 -5.43 -8.83 0.68
C ASP A 64 -6.48 -8.06 -0.16
N VAL A 65 -7.56 -7.57 0.47
CA VAL A 65 -8.64 -6.84 -0.21
C VAL A 65 -8.40 -5.32 -0.27
N LEU A 66 -7.96 -4.70 0.83
CA LEU A 66 -7.83 -3.24 0.94
C LEU A 66 -7.03 -2.55 -0.20
N PRO A 67 -5.93 -3.12 -0.73
CA PRO A 67 -5.15 -2.48 -1.81
C PRO A 67 -5.90 -2.36 -3.14
N ASN A 68 -6.94 -3.17 -3.34
CA ASN A 68 -7.70 -3.23 -4.58
C ASN A 68 -8.94 -2.33 -4.57
N ILE A 69 -9.21 -1.64 -3.45
CA ILE A 69 -10.33 -0.71 -3.35
C ILE A 69 -9.92 0.61 -3.98
N ASP A 70 -10.58 0.98 -5.07
CA ASP A 70 -10.40 2.29 -5.68
C ASP A 70 -11.08 3.36 -4.81
N VAL A 71 -10.28 4.31 -4.35
CA VAL A 71 -10.70 5.45 -3.52
C VAL A 71 -10.65 6.77 -4.28
N SER A 72 -10.36 6.73 -5.59
CA SER A 72 -10.19 7.92 -6.42
C SER A 72 -11.46 8.76 -6.54
N ASP A 73 -12.64 8.14 -6.47
CA ASP A 73 -13.94 8.83 -6.46
C ASP A 73 -14.30 9.45 -5.10
N ILE A 74 -13.70 8.96 -4.01
CA ILE A 74 -14.07 9.34 -2.63
C ILE A 74 -13.07 10.35 -2.06
N MET A 75 -11.85 10.34 -2.57
CA MET A 75 -10.79 11.26 -2.18
C MET A 75 -10.31 12.04 -3.39
N GLU A 76 -10.27 13.37 -3.27
CA GLU A 76 -9.55 14.24 -4.21
C GLU A 76 -8.04 14.01 -4.08
N ILE A 77 -7.57 12.84 -4.51
CA ILE A 77 -6.17 12.57 -4.72
C ILE A 77 -5.81 13.34 -5.99
N PRO A 78 -4.92 14.34 -5.93
CA PRO A 78 -4.56 15.10 -7.11
C PRO A 78 -3.96 14.16 -8.16
N ASN A 79 -4.72 13.92 -9.22
CA ASN A 79 -4.32 13.10 -10.37
C ASN A 79 -3.26 13.79 -11.23
N VAL A 80 -3.05 15.09 -11.03
CA VAL A 80 -2.05 15.89 -11.72
C VAL A 80 -0.80 15.97 -10.86
N PHE A 81 0.12 15.06 -11.13
CA PHE A 81 1.50 15.20 -10.71
C PHE A 81 2.20 16.10 -11.73
N GLU A 82 2.28 17.39 -11.41
CA GLU A 82 2.91 18.45 -12.23
C GLU A 82 4.37 18.14 -12.64
N CYS A 83 4.98 17.11 -12.05
CA CYS A 83 6.36 16.67 -12.31
C CYS A 83 6.47 15.20 -12.75
N ASP A 84 5.37 14.56 -13.17
CA ASP A 84 5.35 13.13 -13.47
C ASP A 84 4.66 12.89 -14.81
N ASP A 85 5.47 12.68 -15.83
CA ASP A 85 5.00 12.37 -17.19
C ASP A 85 4.39 10.97 -17.19
N GLN A 86 3.07 10.90 -16.98
CA GLN A 86 2.25 9.70 -17.13
C GLN A 86 1.50 9.72 -18.46
N THR A 87 2.12 10.25 -19.51
CA THR A 87 1.49 10.38 -20.81
C THR A 87 1.29 9.00 -21.44
N LEU A 88 0.10 8.82 -22.02
CA LEU A 88 -0.27 7.65 -22.82
C LEU A 88 -0.78 8.14 -24.19
N PRO A 89 -0.55 7.38 -25.27
CA PRO A 89 0.22 6.14 -25.32
C PRO A 89 1.74 6.35 -25.11
N CYS A 90 2.45 5.31 -24.69
CA CYS A 90 3.90 5.38 -24.55
C CYS A 90 4.59 5.60 -25.90
N ASP A 91 5.56 6.52 -25.94
CA ASP A 91 6.41 6.70 -27.12
C ASP A 91 7.52 5.63 -27.16
N HIS A 92 7.38 4.67 -28.06
CA HIS A 92 8.35 3.59 -28.29
C HIS A 92 9.55 4.03 -29.14
N THR A 93 9.47 5.21 -29.76
CA THR A 93 10.52 5.74 -30.66
C THR A 93 11.56 6.57 -29.93
N SER A 94 11.28 6.99 -28.68
CA SER A 94 12.24 7.68 -27.83
C SER A 94 13.51 6.84 -27.66
N ARG A 95 14.65 7.47 -27.96
CA ARG A 95 15.98 6.83 -27.86
C ARG A 95 16.44 6.66 -26.41
N PHE A 96 15.91 7.45 -25.48
CA PHE A 96 16.39 7.54 -24.11
C PHE A 96 15.30 7.24 -23.09
N ARG A 97 15.72 6.74 -21.92
CA ARG A 97 14.83 6.44 -20.81
C ARG A 97 14.35 7.73 -20.15
N THR A 98 13.10 7.73 -19.69
CA THR A 98 12.57 8.78 -18.83
C THR A 98 13.29 8.76 -17.47
N ALA A 99 13.42 9.91 -16.83
CA ALA A 99 14.06 10.01 -15.50
C ALA A 99 13.28 9.25 -14.41
N THR A 100 11.97 9.10 -14.59
CA THR A 100 11.08 8.36 -13.68
C THR A 100 11.08 6.86 -13.95
N GLY A 101 11.55 6.40 -15.12
CA GLY A 101 11.41 5.02 -15.56
C GLY A 101 10.04 4.67 -16.16
N TRP A 102 9.16 5.67 -16.37
CA TRP A 102 7.91 5.52 -17.10
C TRP A 102 8.13 4.99 -18.53
N CYS A 103 7.22 4.13 -18.99
CA CYS A 103 7.24 3.52 -20.33
C CYS A 103 8.48 2.66 -20.64
N ASN A 104 9.25 2.22 -19.64
CA ASN A 104 10.31 1.23 -19.86
C ASN A 104 9.71 -0.13 -20.32
N ASN A 105 8.54 -0.48 -19.76
CA ASN A 105 7.72 -1.58 -20.24
C ASN A 105 6.51 -1.02 -21.00
N LEU A 106 6.39 -1.36 -22.28
CA LEU A 106 5.36 -0.80 -23.17
C LEU A 106 3.95 -1.31 -22.85
N ASN A 107 3.86 -2.55 -22.38
CA ASN A 107 2.59 -3.18 -22.01
C ASN A 107 2.13 -2.72 -20.61
N PHE A 108 3.10 -2.48 -19.71
CA PHE A 108 2.86 -2.06 -18.34
C PHE A 108 3.75 -0.85 -17.96
N PRO A 109 3.39 0.38 -18.41
CA PRO A 109 4.24 1.57 -18.30
C PRO A 109 4.70 1.95 -16.90
N ALA A 110 3.97 1.50 -15.87
CA ALA A 110 4.28 1.75 -14.47
C ALA A 110 5.34 0.80 -13.87
N PHE A 111 5.71 -0.28 -14.55
CA PHE A 111 6.64 -1.28 -14.00
C PHE A 111 8.06 -0.72 -13.92
N GLY A 112 8.65 -0.77 -12.72
CA GLY A 112 10.00 -0.26 -12.45
C GLY A 112 10.08 1.28 -12.39
N LYS A 113 8.94 1.97 -12.45
CA LYS A 113 8.87 3.42 -12.27
C LYS A 113 9.20 3.80 -10.82
N SER A 114 9.92 4.90 -10.64
CA SER A 114 10.21 5.48 -9.33
C SER A 114 8.94 6.00 -8.62
N PHE A 115 9.06 6.25 -7.31
CA PHE A 115 7.96 6.72 -6.44
C PHE A 115 6.70 5.81 -6.47
N ARG A 116 6.90 4.50 -6.65
CA ARG A 116 5.87 3.47 -6.53
C ARG A 116 6.16 2.58 -5.32
N ALA A 117 5.12 1.92 -4.81
CA ALA A 117 5.29 0.90 -3.79
C ALA A 117 6.10 -0.28 -4.34
N ASN A 118 6.97 -0.86 -3.52
CA ASN A 118 7.71 -2.07 -3.89
C ASN A 118 6.76 -3.25 -4.06
N THR A 119 6.93 -4.02 -5.13
CA THR A 119 6.22 -5.29 -5.29
C THR A 119 6.62 -6.28 -4.21
N ARG A 120 5.67 -7.10 -3.76
CA ARG A 120 5.88 -8.11 -2.71
C ARG A 120 5.71 -9.50 -3.31
N LEU A 121 6.76 -10.30 -3.26
CA LEU A 121 6.73 -11.71 -3.68
C LEU A 121 6.08 -12.63 -2.64
N LEU A 122 6.17 -12.24 -1.36
CA LEU A 122 5.59 -12.95 -0.23
C LEU A 122 4.74 -11.99 0.60
N ARG A 123 3.81 -12.54 1.37
CA ARG A 123 3.00 -11.75 2.30
C ARG A 123 3.88 -11.05 3.33
N PRO A 124 3.53 -9.81 3.72
CA PRO A 124 4.26 -9.12 4.78
C PRO A 124 4.09 -9.80 6.13
N ALA A 125 5.12 -9.69 6.97
CA ALA A 125 5.13 -10.18 8.35
C ALA A 125 5.37 -9.01 9.32
N TYR A 126 4.29 -8.35 9.72
CA TYR A 126 4.26 -7.29 10.73
C TYR A 126 3.77 -7.81 12.07
N ASP A 127 4.15 -7.15 13.16
CA ASP A 127 3.76 -7.54 14.52
C ASP A 127 2.24 -7.45 14.75
N ASP A 128 1.61 -6.44 14.14
CA ASP A 128 0.17 -6.19 14.19
C ASP A 128 -0.55 -6.55 12.89
N GLY A 129 0.15 -7.20 11.95
CA GLY A 129 -0.39 -7.54 10.64
C GLY A 129 -0.59 -6.36 9.68
N LEU A 130 -0.21 -5.13 10.06
CA LEU A 130 -0.43 -3.93 9.25
C LEU A 130 0.86 -3.13 8.99
N SER A 131 1.50 -2.62 10.03
CA SER A 131 2.59 -1.65 9.87
C SER A 131 3.66 -1.71 10.96
N LYS A 132 3.37 -2.28 12.13
CA LYS A 132 4.36 -2.34 13.21
C LYS A 132 5.48 -3.32 12.83
N PRO A 133 6.75 -2.88 12.92
CA PRO A 133 7.86 -3.78 12.69
C PRO A 133 7.80 -4.92 13.71
N ARG A 134 8.11 -6.13 13.24
CA ARG A 134 8.08 -7.34 14.05
C ARG A 134 8.97 -7.20 15.28
N SER A 135 8.43 -7.52 16.45
CA SER A 135 9.16 -7.50 17.71
C SER A 135 9.36 -8.90 18.27
N MET A 136 8.52 -9.87 17.88
CA MET A 136 8.55 -11.25 18.37
C MET A 136 9.03 -12.25 17.31
N SER A 137 9.71 -13.29 17.78
CA SER A 137 10.09 -14.47 17.00
C SER A 137 8.87 -15.36 16.74
N VAL A 138 8.99 -16.27 15.76
CA VAL A 138 8.01 -17.35 15.53
C VAL A 138 7.82 -18.26 16.76
N THR A 139 8.80 -18.27 17.68
CA THR A 139 8.73 -18.99 18.95
C THR A 139 8.10 -18.19 20.09
N GLY A 140 7.63 -16.96 19.83
CA GLY A 140 7.01 -16.07 20.81
C GLY A 140 7.98 -15.32 21.73
N ARG A 141 9.30 -15.47 21.53
CA ARG A 141 10.34 -14.73 22.28
C ARG A 141 10.66 -13.38 21.60
N PRO A 142 11.09 -12.35 22.34
CA PRO A 142 11.50 -11.08 21.75
C PRO A 142 12.68 -11.25 20.79
N LEU A 143 12.63 -10.54 19.66
CA LEU A 143 13.74 -10.45 18.72
C LEU A 143 14.90 -9.65 19.34
N PRO A 144 16.16 -10.05 19.08
CA PRO A 144 17.31 -9.31 19.57
C PRO A 144 17.39 -7.93 18.93
N SER A 145 18.03 -7.00 19.64
CA SER A 145 18.33 -5.67 19.09
C SER A 145 19.14 -5.80 17.79
N PRO A 146 18.78 -5.06 16.72
CA PRO A 146 19.58 -5.02 15.49
C PRO A 146 21.04 -4.63 15.75
N ARG A 147 21.29 -3.77 16.76
CA ARG A 147 22.65 -3.37 17.13
C ARG A 147 23.46 -4.53 17.71
N LEU A 148 22.83 -5.36 18.54
CA LEU A 148 23.48 -6.54 19.13
C LEU A 148 23.91 -7.53 18.05
N ILE A 149 23.06 -7.76 17.04
CA ILE A 149 23.42 -8.62 15.90
C ILE A 149 24.59 -8.00 15.11
N SER A 150 24.50 -6.70 14.84
CA SER A 150 25.55 -5.97 14.12
C SER A 150 26.90 -5.94 14.85
N THR A 151 26.98 -6.13 16.17
CA THR A 151 28.26 -6.13 16.89
C THR A 151 28.85 -7.52 17.09
N ASN A 152 28.02 -8.56 17.03
CA ASN A 152 28.44 -9.94 17.32
C ASN A 152 28.52 -10.83 16.08
N MET A 153 27.88 -10.45 14.97
CA MET A 153 27.76 -11.30 13.77
C MET A 153 28.24 -10.64 12.48
N HIS A 154 28.09 -9.32 12.35
CA HIS A 154 28.50 -8.53 11.18
C HIS A 154 29.68 -7.63 11.53
#